data_AF-A0A2S4Y7R8-F1
#
_entry.id   AF-A0A2S4Y7R8-F1
#
_cell.length_a   1.000
_cell.length_b   1.000
_cell.length_c   1.000
_cell.angle_alpha   90.00
_cell.angle_beta   90.00
_cell.angle_gamma   90.00
#
_symmetry.space_group_name_H-M   'P 1'
#
loop_
_entity.id
_entity.type
_entity.pdbx_description
1 polymer ?
#
loop_
_entity_poly.entity_id
_entity_poly.type
_entity_poly.pdbx_seq_one_letter_code
_entity_poly.pdbx_strand_id
1 'polypeptide(L)'
;MTSTNAAPSEVTHYWFGWLSVPGHGRAWAHGEVTVPLSAPHEQTYRLIAAWLHEHGCLVPADISQVITLLPGRISPDPLANDSSPRSS
;
A
#
# COMPACT_ATOMS: atom_id res chain seq x y z
N MET A 1 -2.42 -34.11 -11.13
CA MET A 1 -2.03 -32.74 -11.48
C MET A 1 -2.35 -31.84 -10.31
N THR A 2 -1.36 -31.55 -9.47
CA THR A 2 -1.51 -30.64 -8.33
C THR A 2 -1.34 -29.22 -8.87
N SER A 3 -2.47 -28.54 -9.14
CA SER A 3 -2.45 -27.08 -9.33
C SER A 3 -1.92 -26.47 -8.05
N THR A 4 -0.67 -26.04 -8.08
CA THR A 4 -0.11 -25.19 -7.04
C THR A 4 -0.88 -23.89 -7.13
N ASN A 5 -1.87 -23.69 -6.25
CA ASN A 5 -2.44 -22.38 -6.00
C ASN A 5 -1.27 -21.51 -5.53
N ALA A 6 -0.66 -20.77 -6.45
CA ALA A 6 0.23 -19.69 -6.07
C ALA A 6 -0.59 -18.79 -5.16
N ALA A 7 -0.18 -18.67 -3.89
CA ALA A 7 -0.77 -17.69 -2.99
C ALA A 7 -0.79 -16.34 -3.74
N PRO A 8 -1.91 -15.60 -3.73
CA PRO A 8 -1.97 -14.33 -4.42
C PRO A 8 -0.81 -13.47 -3.91
N SER A 9 0.11 -13.10 -4.80
CA SER A 9 1.23 -12.25 -4.44
C SER A 9 0.66 -10.90 -4.05
N GLU A 10 1.02 -10.42 -2.86
CA GLU A 10 0.60 -9.12 -2.35
C GLU A 10 1.77 -8.15 -2.43
N VAL A 11 1.43 -6.88 -2.64
CA VAL A 11 2.38 -5.77 -2.63
C VAL A 11 1.93 -4.75 -1.59
N THR A 12 2.84 -4.41 -0.68
CA THR A 12 2.63 -3.38 0.34
C THR A 12 3.25 -2.08 -0.12
N HIS A 13 2.45 -1.03 -0.22
CA HIS A 13 2.89 0.32 -0.52
C HIS A 13 2.89 1.19 0.73
N TYR A 14 3.95 1.99 0.90
CA TYR A 14 3.98 3.06 1.88
C TYR A 14 3.52 4.36 1.24
N TRP A 15 2.79 5.18 2.00
CA TRP A 15 2.35 6.49 1.54
C TRP A 15 2.48 7.53 2.65
N PHE A 16 2.61 8.79 2.25
CA PHE A 16 2.62 9.92 3.16
C PHE A 16 2.17 11.21 2.46
N GLY A 17 1.66 12.17 3.20
CA GLY A 17 1.22 13.43 2.62
C GLY A 17 0.64 14.40 3.63
N TRP A 18 0.37 15.62 3.17
CA TRP A 18 -0.33 16.62 3.96
C TRP A 18 -1.82 16.56 3.67
N LEU A 19 -2.62 16.31 4.70
CA LEU A 19 -4.06 16.12 4.60
C LEU A 19 -4.81 17.18 5.42
N SER A 20 -6.05 17.45 5.03
CA SER A 20 -6.93 18.37 5.76
C SER A 20 -7.83 17.59 6.70
N VAL A 21 -7.71 17.85 8.00
CA VAL A 21 -8.53 17.25 9.05
C VAL A 21 -9.49 18.31 9.58
N PRO A 22 -10.82 18.10 9.48
CA PRO A 22 -11.81 19.01 10.06
C PRO A 22 -11.51 19.30 11.54
N GLY A 23 -11.59 20.58 11.92
CA GLY A 23 -11.29 21.05 13.27
C GLY A 23 -9.81 21.15 13.63
N HIS A 24 -8.90 20.57 12.84
CA HIS A 24 -7.44 20.58 13.12
C HIS A 24 -6.63 21.27 12.01
N GLY A 25 -7.20 21.46 10.83
CA GLY A 25 -6.53 22.07 9.69
C GLY A 25 -5.63 21.07 8.97
N ARG A 26 -4.50 21.54 8.44
CA ARG A 26 -3.58 20.71 7.65
C ARG A 26 -2.64 19.93 8.57
N ALA A 27 -2.61 18.61 8.44
CA ALA A 27 -1.77 17.70 9.23
C ALA A 27 -0.96 16.76 8.34
N TRP A 28 0.22 16.36 8.81
CA TRP A 28 1.03 15.34 8.13
C TRP A 28 0.52 13.95 8.49
N ALA A 29 0.34 13.09 7.51
CA ALA A 29 -0.11 11.72 7.69
C ALA A 29 0.74 10.75 6.87
N HIS A 30 0.85 9.51 7.34
CA HIS A 30 1.51 8.43 6.64
C HIS A 30 0.86 7.10 6.99
N GLY A 31 1.06 6.11 6.14
CA GLY A 31 0.53 4.76 6.35
C GLY A 31 1.07 3.77 5.35
N GLU A 32 0.54 2.56 5.45
CA GLU A 32 0.81 1.46 4.53
C GLU A 32 -0.50 0.87 4.04
N VAL A 33 -0.48 0.34 2.82
CA VAL A 33 -1.62 -0.34 2.20
C VAL A 33 -1.12 -1.56 1.45
N THR A 34 -1.75 -2.69 1.69
CA THR A 34 -1.44 -3.95 1.02
C THR A 34 -2.53 -4.26 0.01
N VAL A 35 -2.13 -4.51 -1.24
CA VAL A 35 -3.04 -4.85 -2.35
C VAL A 35 -2.51 -6.07 -3.09
N PRO A 36 -3.38 -6.80 -3.82
CA PRO A 36 -2.92 -7.82 -4.76
C PRO A 36 -1.94 -7.23 -5.78
N LEU A 37 -0.90 -7.99 -6.15
CA LEU A 37 0.10 -7.56 -7.16
C LEU A 37 -0.55 -7.22 -8.51
N SER A 38 -1.68 -7.86 -8.84
CA SER A 38 -2.45 -7.60 -10.05
C SER A 38 -3.38 -6.39 -9.94
N ALA A 39 -3.47 -5.75 -8.78
CA ALA A 39 -4.35 -4.60 -8.59
C ALA A 39 -3.84 -3.39 -9.40
N PRO A 40 -4.72 -2.66 -10.09
CA PRO A 40 -4.32 -1.43 -10.76
C PRO A 40 -3.88 -0.40 -9.73
N HIS A 41 -2.90 0.43 -10.09
CA HIS A 41 -2.32 1.45 -9.20
C HIS A 41 -3.36 2.42 -8.61
N GLU A 42 -4.42 2.71 -9.37
CA GLU A 42 -5.55 3.52 -8.92
C GLU A 42 -6.33 2.89 -7.75
N GLN A 43 -6.37 1.56 -7.67
CA GLN A 43 -7.03 0.86 -6.55
C GLN A 43 -6.33 1.17 -5.22
N THR A 44 -5.00 1.28 -5.23
CA THR A 44 -4.21 1.66 -4.05
C THR A 44 -4.62 3.03 -3.53
N TYR A 45 -4.74 4.01 -4.43
CA TYR A 45 -5.21 5.36 -4.09
C TYR A 45 -6.65 5.37 -3.58
N ARG A 46 -7.55 4.59 -4.20
CA ARG A 46 -8.95 4.47 -3.75
C ARG A 46 -9.06 3.91 -2.34
N LEU A 47 -8.25 2.91 -1.99
CA LEU A 47 -8.24 2.33 -0.64
C LEU A 47 -7.73 3.34 0.40
N ILE A 48 -6.65 4.06 0.10
CA ILE A 48 -6.14 5.12 0.98
C ILE A 48 -7.20 6.23 1.15
N ALA A 49 -7.84 6.67 0.06
CA ALA A 49 -8.88 7.69 0.09
C ALA A 49 -10.10 7.25 0.93
N ALA A 50 -10.56 6.00 0.76
CA ALA A 50 -11.66 5.45 1.54
C ALA A 50 -11.32 5.43 3.04
N TRP A 51 -10.14 4.92 3.40
CA TRP A 51 -9.68 4.90 4.79
C TRP A 51 -9.61 6.31 5.39
N LEU A 52 -9.08 7.28 4.64
CA LEU A 52 -9.02 8.68 5.08
C LEU A 52 -10.41 9.29 5.27
N HIS A 53 -11.35 9.02 4.37
CA HIS A 53 -12.74 9.45 4.52
C HIS A 53 -13.40 8.86 5.77
N GLU A 54 -13.19 7.57 6.05
CA GLU A 54 -13.69 6.90 7.27
C GLU A 54 -13.12 7.54 8.54
N HIS A 55 -11.90 8.05 8.49
CA HIS A 55 -11.25 8.76 9.59
C HIS A 55 -11.55 10.27 9.60
N GLY A 56 -12.53 10.72 8.79
CA GLY A 56 -13.02 12.09 8.77
C GLY A 56 -12.09 13.08 8.07
N CYS A 57 -11.06 12.63 7.34
CA CYS A 57 -10.21 13.52 6.56
C CYS A 57 -10.93 14.02 5.30
N LEU A 58 -10.63 15.25 4.90
CA LEU A 58 -11.05 15.80 3.61
C LEU A 58 -10.07 15.33 2.54
N VAL A 59 -10.52 14.41 1.68
CA VAL A 59 -9.74 13.89 0.56
C VAL A 59 -10.20 14.57 -0.74
N PRO A 60 -9.28 15.11 -1.56
CA PRO A 60 -9.63 15.63 -2.87
C PRO A 60 -10.02 14.50 -3.82
N ALA A 61 -10.71 14.83 -4.92
CA ALA A 61 -11.09 13.86 -5.95
C ALA A 61 -9.86 13.13 -6.55
N ASP A 62 -8.72 13.82 -6.64
CA ASP A 62 -7.44 13.25 -7.03
C ASP A 62 -6.46 13.26 -5.85
N ILE A 63 -6.43 12.16 -5.10
CA ILE A 63 -5.56 12.00 -3.93
C ILE A 63 -4.07 11.96 -4.31
N SER A 64 -3.72 11.62 -5.55
CA SER A 64 -2.31 11.52 -5.99
C SER A 64 -1.58 12.86 -5.95
N GLN A 65 -2.32 13.98 -5.87
CA GLN A 65 -1.75 15.32 -5.75
C GLN A 65 -1.39 15.70 -4.30
N VAL A 66 -1.94 15.01 -3.31
CA VAL A 66 -1.76 15.34 -1.89
C VAL A 66 -0.94 14.31 -1.13
N ILE A 67 -0.83 13.08 -1.65
CA ILE A 67 0.02 12.04 -1.08
C ILE A 67 1.11 11.63 -2.07
N THR A 68 2.25 11.25 -1.52
CA THR A 68 3.31 10.52 -2.22
C THR A 68 3.14 9.04 -1.91
N LEU A 69 3.09 8.21 -2.96
CA LEU A 69 3.04 6.75 -2.85
C LEU A 69 4.41 6.19 -3.26
N LEU A 70 5.04 5.43 -2.36
CA LEU A 70 6.33 4.80 -2.61
C LEU A 70 6.16 3.49 -3.42
N PRO A 71 7.22 3.06 -4.14
CA PRO A 71 7.26 1.74 -4.76
C PRO A 71 6.92 0.65 -3.74
N GLY A 72 6.06 -0.27 -4.15
CA GLY A 72 5.59 -1.33 -3.27
C GLY A 72 6.63 -2.41 -3.05
N ARG A 73 6.61 -3.02 -1.87
CA ARG A 73 7.42 -4.19 -1.52
C ARG A 73 6.56 -5.45 -1.59
N ILE A 74 7.02 -6.44 -2.34
CA ILE A 74 6.32 -7.73 -2.47
C ILE A 74 6.70 -8.59 -1.26
N SER A 75 5.71 -9.24 -0.65
CA SER A 75 5.92 -10.19 0.45
C SER A 75 5.48 -11.61 0.03
N PRO A 76 6.26 -12.67 0.34
CA PRO A 76 7.58 -12.61 0.96
C PRO A 76 8.64 -12.03 0.02
N ASP A 77 9.64 -11.37 0.60
CA ASP A 77 10.78 -10.81 -0.13
C ASP A 77 11.48 -11.97 -0.89
N PRO A 78 11.57 -11.95 -2.23
CA PRO A 78 12.12 -13.06 -3.00
C PRO A 78 13.54 -13.46 -2.56
N LEU A 79 14.29 -12.51 -2.00
CA LEU A 79 15.65 -12.70 -1.47
C LEU A 79 15.72 -13.45 -0.13
N ALA A 80 14.63 -13.53 0.63
CA ALA A 80 14.63 -14.21 1.92
C ALA A 80 14.68 -15.75 1.79
N ASN A 81 14.35 -16.30 0.62
CA ASN A 81 14.38 -17.75 0.37
C ASN A 81 15.77 -18.30 0.03
N ASP A 82 16.80 -17.45 -0.18
CA ASP A 82 18.14 -17.89 -0.58
C ASP A 82 19.13 -17.97 0.61
N SER A 83 18.61 -18.12 1.83
CA SER A 83 19.41 -18.25 3.07
C SER A 83 19.50 -19.69 3.60
N SER A 84 19.15 -20.70 2.81
CA SER A 84 19.38 -22.10 3.20
C SER A 84 20.87 -22.44 3.03
N PRO A 85 21.60 -22.84 4.09
CA PRO A 85 22.97 -23.30 3.92
C PRO A 85 22.97 -24.58 3.06
N ARG A 86 23.67 -24.55 1.92
CA ARG A 86 24.02 -25.77 1.18
C ARG A 86 25.00 -26.56 2.05
N SER A 87 24.49 -27.50 2.83
CA SER A 87 25.32 -28.54 3.45
C SER A 87 25.97 -29.36 2.33
N SER A 88 27.30 -29.35 2.29
CA SER A 88 28.15 -30.23 1.47
C SER A 88 28.23 -31.62 2.09
#